data_AF-A0A3D5USM4-F1
#
_entry.id   AF-A0A3D5USM4-F1
#
_cell.length_a   1.000
_cell.length_b   1.000
_cell.length_c   1.000
_cell.angle_alpha   90.00
_cell.angle_beta   90.00
_cell.angle_gamma   90.00
#
_symmetry.space_group_name_H-M   'P 1'
#
loop_
_entity.id
_entity.type
_entity.pdbx_description
1 polymer ?
#
loop_
_entity_poly.entity_id
_entity_poly.type
_entity_poly.pdbx_seq_one_letter_code
_entity_poly.pdbx_strand_id
1 'polypeptide(L)'
;MSGTSEPFPPAFFLRQTDLTMPDEAIRALAAGAKARSDGAPLDFAHRLMDAVRDAVDYRIGETHAATTAAEALSHGYGVCQDHTHVFCSAARAGGLPARYVSG
;
A
#
# COMPACT_ATOMS: atom_id res chain seq x y z
N MET A 1 -8.42 17.17 -16.69
CA MET A 1 -7.39 16.13 -16.88
C MET A 1 -8.09 14.79 -16.89
N SER A 2 -8.17 14.10 -18.03
CA SER A 2 -8.50 12.66 -17.99
C SER A 2 -7.22 11.90 -17.63
N GLY A 3 -7.32 10.86 -16.80
CA GLY A 3 -6.19 9.99 -16.51
C GLY A 3 -5.68 9.27 -17.77
N THR A 4 -4.56 8.56 -17.63
CA THR A 4 -4.03 7.67 -18.67
C THR A 4 -5.09 6.62 -19.03
N SER A 5 -5.30 6.36 -20.32
CA SER A 5 -6.19 5.30 -20.78
C SER A 5 -5.70 3.95 -20.23
N GLU A 6 -6.53 3.31 -19.40
CA GLU A 6 -6.22 2.03 -18.75
C GLU A 6 -7.12 0.94 -19.34
N PRO A 7 -6.60 0.04 -20.19
CA PRO A 7 -7.40 -0.99 -20.84
C PRO A 7 -7.77 -2.16 -19.91
N PHE A 8 -7.06 -2.34 -18.78
CA PHE A 8 -7.34 -3.45 -17.87
C PHE A 8 -8.51 -3.15 -16.92
N PRO A 9 -9.36 -4.14 -16.62
CA PRO A 9 -10.41 -3.97 -15.62
C PRO A 9 -9.80 -3.71 -14.24
N PRO A 10 -10.45 -2.92 -13.36
CA PRO A 10 -9.90 -2.61 -12.02
C PRO A 10 -9.49 -3.84 -11.22
N ALA A 11 -10.24 -4.94 -11.32
CA ALA A 11 -9.94 -6.20 -10.63
C ALA A 11 -8.55 -6.78 -10.98
N PHE A 12 -7.97 -6.44 -12.13
CA PHE A 12 -6.60 -6.82 -12.49
C PHE A 12 -5.57 -6.31 -11.47
N PHE A 13 -5.81 -5.13 -10.89
CA PHE A 13 -4.93 -4.49 -9.91
C PHE A 13 -5.11 -4.99 -8.47
N LEU A 14 -5.88 -6.06 -8.27
CA LEU A 14 -5.91 -6.82 -7.00
C LEU A 14 -4.79 -7.86 -6.90
N ARG A 15 -4.10 -8.14 -8.00
CA ARG A 15 -3.02 -9.14 -8.04
C ARG A 15 -1.86 -8.73 -7.14
N GLN A 16 -1.39 -9.68 -6.33
CA GLN A 16 -0.18 -9.51 -5.52
C GLN A 16 1.09 -9.71 -6.37
N THR A 17 2.18 -9.06 -5.97
CA THR A 17 3.52 -9.23 -6.54
C THR A 17 4.51 -9.52 -5.41
N ASP A 18 5.72 -9.99 -5.73
CA ASP A 18 6.72 -10.34 -4.71
C ASP A 18 7.04 -9.17 -3.76
N LEU A 19 7.19 -7.95 -4.30
CA LEU A 19 7.46 -6.74 -3.51
C LEU A 19 6.27 -6.25 -2.67
N THR A 20 5.07 -6.78 -2.92
CA THR A 20 3.82 -6.36 -2.25
C THR A 20 3.07 -7.54 -1.65
N MET A 21 3.71 -8.69 -1.45
CA MET A 21 3.06 -9.84 -0.85
C MET A 21 2.68 -9.52 0.61
N PRO A 22 1.39 -9.61 0.99
CA PRO A 22 0.96 -9.25 2.34
C PRO A 22 1.25 -10.37 3.34
N ASP A 23 2.01 -10.04 4.37
CA ASP A 23 2.16 -10.84 5.59
C ASP A 23 1.03 -10.52 6.60
N GLU A 24 1.15 -11.05 7.82
CA GLU A 24 0.15 -10.82 8.87
C GLU A 24 0.11 -9.35 9.32
N ALA A 25 1.27 -8.69 9.42
CA ALA A 25 1.34 -7.29 9.83
C ALA A 25 0.63 -6.37 8.84
N ILE A 26 0.81 -6.61 7.54
CA ILE A 26 0.11 -5.87 6.48
C ILE A 26 -1.39 -6.13 6.52
N ARG A 27 -1.82 -7.38 6.74
CA ARG A 27 -3.25 -7.71 6.86
C ARG A 27 -3.89 -7.02 8.06
N ALA A 28 -3.18 -6.97 9.19
CA ALA A 28 -3.60 -6.26 10.39
C ALA A 28 -3.70 -4.75 10.14
N LEU A 29 -2.73 -4.15 9.45
CA LEU A 29 -2.75 -2.74 9.05
C LEU A 29 -4.00 -2.42 8.21
N ALA A 30 -4.27 -3.24 7.20
CA ALA A 30 -5.45 -3.10 6.34
C ALA A 30 -6.76 -3.25 7.13
N ALA A 31 -6.86 -4.27 7.98
CA ALA A 31 -8.05 -4.51 8.82
C ALA A 31 -8.29 -3.34 9.80
N GLY A 32 -7.24 -2.81 10.42
CA GLY A 32 -7.31 -1.66 11.31
C GLY A 32 -7.79 -0.39 10.58
N ALA A 33 -7.27 -0.13 9.38
CA ALA A 33 -7.74 0.98 8.54
C ALA A 33 -9.21 0.81 8.12
N LYS A 34 -9.62 -0.40 7.74
CA LYS A 34 -11.00 -0.74 7.38
C LYS A 34 -11.96 -0.55 8.55
N ALA A 35 -11.57 -0.95 9.76
CA ALA A 35 -12.40 -0.81 10.95
C ALA A 35 -12.64 0.66 11.36
N ARG A 36 -11.72 1.56 10.96
CA ARG A 36 -11.85 3.02 11.19
C ARG A 36 -12.54 3.74 10.03
N SER A 37 -12.87 3.06 8.93
CA SER A 37 -13.49 3.69 7.78
C SER A 37 -15.02 3.62 7.82
N ASP A 38 -15.68 4.51 7.09
CA ASP A 38 -17.14 4.53 6.92
C ASP A 38 -17.66 3.46 5.94
N GLY A 39 -16.77 2.59 5.46
CA GLY A 39 -17.04 1.56 4.45
C GLY A 39 -16.88 2.02 2.99
N ALA A 40 -16.77 3.32 2.72
CA ALA A 40 -16.53 3.83 1.37
C ALA A 40 -15.08 3.52 0.93
N PRO A 41 -14.84 3.16 -0.35
CA PRO A 41 -13.49 2.87 -0.84
C PRO A 41 -12.50 4.03 -0.68
N LEU A 42 -12.98 5.27 -0.84
CA LEU A 42 -12.14 6.47 -0.72
C LEU A 42 -11.73 6.74 0.73
N ASP A 43 -12.67 6.65 1.68
CA ASP A 43 -12.32 6.81 3.09
C ASP A 43 -11.39 5.68 3.55
N PHE A 44 -11.62 4.43 3.14
CA PHE A 44 -10.68 3.33 3.38
C PHE A 44 -9.27 3.64 2.87
N ALA A 45 -9.14 4.19 1.66
CA ALA A 45 -7.85 4.60 1.11
C ALA A 45 -7.18 5.69 1.96
N HIS A 46 -7.93 6.71 2.42
CA HIS A 46 -7.39 7.73 3.30
C HIS A 46 -6.94 7.16 4.65
N ARG A 47 -7.76 6.32 5.31
CA ARG A 47 -7.37 5.66 6.58
C ARG A 47 -6.14 4.78 6.42
N LEU A 48 -5.97 4.18 5.25
CA LEU A 48 -4.80 3.38 4.96
C LEU A 48 -3.56 4.24 4.74
N MET A 49 -3.66 5.38 4.04
CA MET A 49 -2.54 6.32 3.91
C MET A 49 -2.07 6.83 5.27
N ASP A 50 -3.00 7.22 6.14
CA ASP A 50 -2.68 7.66 7.51
C ASP A 50 -1.96 6.55 8.28
N ALA A 51 -2.49 5.32 8.24
CA ALA A 51 -1.88 4.18 8.92
C ALA A 51 -0.47 3.85 8.42
N VAL A 52 -0.23 3.94 7.10
CA VAL A 52 1.10 3.74 6.51
C VAL A 52 2.04 4.85 6.95
N ARG A 53 1.58 6.11 6.95
CA ARG A 53 2.37 7.26 7.37
C ARG A 53 2.78 7.16 8.85
N ASP A 54 1.90 6.68 9.71
CA ASP A 54 2.18 6.51 11.13
C ASP A 54 3.12 5.32 11.41
N ALA A 55 3.10 4.30 10.55
CA ALA A 55 3.88 3.07 10.74
C ALA A 55 5.28 3.11 10.11
N VAL A 56 5.52 3.99 9.12
CA VAL A 56 6.77 4.01 8.34
C VAL A 56 7.35 5.42 8.33
N ASP A 57 8.48 5.60 9.00
CA ASP A 57 9.25 6.85 8.97
C ASP A 57 9.93 7.05 7.61
N TYR A 58 9.94 8.28 7.11
CA TYR A 58 10.69 8.60 5.89
C TYR A 58 12.20 8.72 6.17
N ARG A 59 13.01 7.77 5.69
CA ARG A 59 14.47 7.75 5.88
C ARG A 59 15.20 7.39 4.58
N ILE A 60 16.11 8.26 4.15
CA ILE A 60 16.88 8.10 2.91
C ILE A 60 18.14 7.27 3.19
N GLY A 61 18.46 6.33 2.31
CA GLY A 61 19.72 5.56 2.34
C GLY A 61 19.66 4.26 3.15
N GLU A 62 18.50 3.95 3.74
CA GLU A 62 18.31 2.78 4.61
C GLU A 62 17.64 1.58 3.89
N THR A 63 17.06 1.81 2.71
CA THR A 63 16.35 0.79 1.92
C THR A 63 16.90 0.72 0.49
N HIS A 64 16.50 -0.32 -0.25
CA HIS A 64 16.90 -0.53 -1.64
C HIS A 64 15.71 -0.92 -2.52
N ALA A 65 15.91 -0.95 -3.84
CA ALA A 65 14.84 -1.17 -4.80
C ALA A 65 14.07 -2.50 -4.63
N ALA A 66 14.68 -3.50 -3.99
CA ALA A 66 14.07 -4.81 -3.73
C ALA A 66 13.48 -4.95 -2.32
N THR A 67 13.50 -3.89 -1.50
CA THR A 67 12.83 -3.87 -0.20
C THR A 67 11.33 -4.08 -0.41
N THR A 68 10.81 -5.13 0.22
CA THR A 68 9.40 -5.52 0.16
C THR A 68 8.54 -4.67 1.10
N ALA A 69 7.23 -4.67 0.86
CA ALA A 69 6.26 -4.06 1.74
C ALA A 69 6.37 -4.59 3.19
N ALA A 70 6.55 -5.90 3.36
CA ALA A 70 6.65 -6.53 4.67
C ALA A 70 7.92 -6.09 5.42
N GLU A 71 9.07 -6.03 4.73
CA GLU A 71 10.33 -5.55 5.30
C GLU A 71 10.22 -4.08 5.71
N ALA A 72 9.70 -3.21 4.82
CA ALA A 72 9.52 -1.79 5.13
C ALA A 72 8.63 -1.55 6.35
N LEU A 73 7.51 -2.28 6.46
CA LEU A 73 6.62 -2.19 7.61
C LEU A 73 7.28 -2.74 8.89
N SER A 74 8.03 -3.82 8.79
CA SER A 74 8.77 -4.43 9.92
C SER A 74 9.88 -3.51 10.44
N HIS A 75 10.62 -2.88 9.54
CA HIS A 75 11.67 -1.92 9.89
C HIS A 75 11.09 -0.62 10.51
N GLY A 76 9.88 -0.23 10.09
CA GLY A 76 9.26 1.02 10.48
C GLY A 76 9.89 2.25 9.80
N TYR A 77 10.61 2.05 8.70
CA TYR A 77 11.18 3.14 7.91
C TYR A 77 11.34 2.77 6.43
N GLY A 78 11.38 3.80 5.57
CA GLY A 78 11.65 3.65 4.15
C GLY A 78 11.53 4.97 3.38
N VAL A 79 11.53 4.89 2.06
CA VAL A 79 11.33 6.03 1.16
C VAL A 79 9.95 5.99 0.49
N CYS A 80 9.72 6.87 -0.50
CA CYS A 80 8.45 6.95 -1.23
C CYS A 80 8.04 5.61 -1.86
N GLN A 81 9.01 4.85 -2.38
CA GLN A 81 8.78 3.53 -2.94
C GLN A 81 8.20 2.58 -1.89
N ASP A 82 8.82 2.53 -0.71
CA ASP A 82 8.45 1.61 0.37
C ASP A 82 7.05 1.91 0.91
N HIS A 83 6.73 3.19 1.12
CA HIS A 83 5.38 3.62 1.49
C HIS A 83 4.34 3.16 0.46
N THR A 84 4.66 3.32 -0.83
CA THR A 84 3.78 2.92 -1.93
C THR A 84 3.61 1.40 -1.97
N HIS A 85 4.66 0.63 -1.70
CA HIS A 85 4.59 -0.84 -1.60
C HIS A 85 3.70 -1.28 -0.44
N VAL A 86 3.88 -0.73 0.76
CA VAL A 86 3.03 -1.04 1.94
C VAL A 86 1.58 -0.70 1.64
N PHE A 87 1.32 0.49 1.09
CA PHE A 87 -0.03 0.91 0.70
C PHE A 87 -0.65 -0.04 -0.33
N CYS A 88 0.06 -0.34 -1.43
CA CYS A 88 -0.46 -1.23 -2.46
C CYS A 88 -0.75 -2.63 -1.92
N SER A 89 0.13 -3.16 -1.08
CA SER A 89 -0.04 -4.49 -0.47
C SER A 89 -1.28 -4.54 0.41
N ALA A 90 -1.42 -3.58 1.33
CA ALA A 90 -2.55 -3.50 2.26
C ALA A 90 -3.88 -3.17 1.56
N ALA A 91 -3.87 -2.27 0.58
CA ALA A 91 -5.07 -1.93 -0.20
C ALA A 91 -5.61 -3.17 -0.93
N ARG A 92 -4.74 -3.90 -1.63
CA ARG A 92 -5.11 -5.14 -2.34
C ARG A 92 -5.60 -6.22 -1.38
N ALA A 93 -4.95 -6.39 -0.22
CA ALA A 93 -5.40 -7.31 0.82
C ALA A 93 -6.80 -6.94 1.37
N GLY A 94 -7.13 -5.64 1.42
CA GLY A 94 -8.44 -5.13 1.81
C GLY A 94 -9.50 -5.08 0.69
N GLY A 95 -9.17 -5.59 -0.51
CA GLY A 95 -10.05 -5.65 -1.68
C GLY A 95 -10.12 -4.35 -2.50
N LEU A 96 -9.23 -3.40 -2.25
CA LEU A 96 -9.14 -2.15 -3.02
C LEU A 96 -8.07 -2.30 -4.13
N PRO A 97 -8.44 -2.20 -5.42
CA PRO A 97 -7.48 -2.25 -6.51
C PRO A 97 -6.47 -1.11 -6.43
N ALA A 98 -5.17 -1.44 -6.52
CA ALA A 98 -4.09 -0.46 -6.40
C ALA A 98 -2.92 -0.81 -7.33
N ARG A 99 -2.23 0.21 -7.84
CA ARG A 99 -1.03 0.04 -8.67
C ARG A 99 0.05 1.06 -8.31
N TYR A 100 1.29 0.64 -8.49
CA TYR A 100 2.45 1.52 -8.39
C TYR A 100 2.53 2.39 -9.64
N VAL A 101 2.82 3.68 -9.47
CA VAL A 101 3.04 4.64 -10.55
C VAL A 101 4.26 5.48 -10.16
N SER A 102 5.17 5.70 -11.11
CA SER A 102 6.33 6.59 -10.98
C SER A 102 6.30 7.65 -12.05
N GLY A 103 6.84 8.83 -11.76
CA GLY A 103 6.98 9.97 -12.67
C GLY A 103 7.84 11.07 -12.07
#